data_AF-X1GBG1-F1
#
_entry.id   AF-X1GBG1-F1
#
_cell.length_a   1.000
_cell.length_b   1.000
_cell.length_c   1.000
_cell.angle_alpha   90.00
_cell.angle_beta   90.00
_cell.angle_gamma   90.00
#
_symmetry.space_group_name_H-M   'P 1'
#
loop_
_entity.id
_entity.type
_entity.pdbx_description
1 polymer ?
#
loop_
_entity_poly.entity_id
_entity_poly.type
_entity_poly.pdbx_seq_one_letter_code
_entity_poly.pdbx_strand_id
1 'polypeptide(L)'
;DTMGAKLLMLDGLVGTDIIKQPVNGKRFNEVLVAGRLKEFDHMILATHFKGHGGSGFGGSIKNLGIGCVSKGGKVQAHMGKKFEFNFEAPISDYEKCLKICPTNALRESPDGKLIRDEEKCRYCYMCKSVCKNNVIDIGSSTREEFITQMVDNAVGVVDYFGKDKIFYINYVIDVTWQCDC
;
A
#
# COMPACT_ATOMS: atom_id res chain seq x y z
N ASP A 1 -5.84 11.56 -29.25
CA ASP A 1 -4.73 12.38 -28.72
C ASP A 1 -4.51 12.13 -27.24
N THR A 2 -3.25 12.12 -26.80
CA THR A 2 -2.88 12.04 -25.38
C THR A 2 -2.24 13.37 -24.95
N MET A 3 -2.24 13.67 -23.66
CA MET A 3 -1.67 14.91 -23.11
C MET A 3 -0.13 14.98 -23.18
N GLY A 4 0.56 13.97 -23.74
CA GLY A 4 2.03 13.91 -23.78
C GLY A 4 2.71 13.78 -22.41
N ALA A 5 1.95 13.66 -21.33
CA ALA A 5 2.47 13.55 -19.97
C ALA A 5 3.09 12.17 -19.73
N LYS A 6 4.25 12.15 -19.05
CA LYS A 6 4.94 10.91 -18.68
C LYS A 6 4.15 10.16 -17.60
N LEU A 7 3.86 8.89 -17.85
CA LEU A 7 3.27 8.00 -16.85
C LEU A 7 4.36 7.51 -15.88
N LEU A 8 4.13 7.70 -14.59
CA LEU A 8 5.06 7.33 -13.52
C LEU A 8 4.32 6.54 -12.44
N MET A 9 4.84 5.36 -12.10
CA MET A 9 4.40 4.62 -10.91
C MET A 9 5.07 5.26 -9.68
N LEU A 10 4.27 5.82 -8.77
CA LEU A 10 4.78 6.59 -7.63
C LEU A 10 5.54 5.72 -6.62
N ASP A 11 5.23 4.43 -6.53
CA ASP A 11 5.91 3.45 -5.66
C ASP A 11 6.93 2.57 -6.42
N GLY A 12 7.35 3.03 -7.60
CA GLY A 12 8.27 2.33 -8.48
C GLY A 12 7.58 1.24 -9.31
N LEU A 13 8.33 0.65 -10.25
CA LEU A 13 7.75 -0.29 -11.24
C LEU A 13 7.15 -1.56 -10.61
N VAL A 14 7.66 -1.98 -9.45
CA VAL A 14 7.23 -3.19 -8.74
C VAL A 14 6.56 -2.90 -7.39
N GLY A 15 6.35 -1.63 -7.04
CA GLY A 15 5.68 -1.21 -5.80
C GLY A 15 6.50 -1.37 -4.52
N THR A 16 7.83 -1.22 -4.61
CA THR A 16 8.77 -1.36 -3.48
C THR A 16 9.49 -0.06 -3.10
N ASP A 17 9.36 1.00 -3.90
CA ASP A 17 9.86 2.32 -3.54
C ASP A 17 8.88 2.95 -2.54
N ILE A 18 9.30 2.95 -1.28
CA ILE A 18 8.47 3.35 -0.15
C ILE A 18 9.23 4.33 0.71
N ILE A 19 8.49 5.23 1.34
CA ILE A 19 8.94 6.04 2.46
C ILE A 19 8.10 5.64 3.67
N LYS A 20 8.79 5.25 4.74
CA LYS A 20 8.16 5.01 6.04
C LYS A 20 7.92 6.36 6.70
N GLN A 21 6.67 6.79 6.73
CA GLN A 21 6.27 8.07 7.30
C GLN A 21 5.59 7.85 8.64
N PRO A 22 6.17 8.33 9.76
CA PRO A 22 5.48 8.38 11.04
C PRO A 22 4.21 9.21 10.93
N VAL A 23 3.13 8.75 11.57
CA VAL A 23 1.85 9.46 11.61
C VAL A 23 1.20 9.25 12.97
N ASN A 24 0.46 10.25 13.46
CA ASN A 24 -0.39 10.09 14.63
C ASN A 24 -1.81 9.67 14.19
N GLY A 25 -1.90 8.50 13.55
CA GLY A 25 -3.17 7.95 13.06
C GLY A 25 -3.94 7.21 14.14
N LYS A 26 -5.23 6.95 13.88
CA LYS A 26 -6.11 6.24 14.83
C LYS A 26 -5.78 4.75 14.92
N ARG A 27 -5.29 4.15 13.83
CA ARG A 27 -4.93 2.73 13.70
C ARG A 27 -3.46 2.54 13.36
N PHE A 28 -2.84 3.49 12.65
CA PHE A 28 -1.43 3.44 12.27
C PHE A 28 -0.61 4.54 12.93
N ASN A 29 0.60 4.15 13.37
CA ASN A 29 1.66 5.05 13.84
C ASN A 29 2.72 5.37 12.76
N GLU A 30 2.68 4.64 11.64
CA GLU A 30 3.58 4.76 10.51
C GLU A 30 2.85 4.25 9.27
N VAL A 31 3.02 4.90 8.12
CA VAL A 31 2.42 4.46 6.85
C VAL A 31 3.47 4.40 5.75
N LEU A 32 3.16 3.62 4.69
CA LEU A 32 4.08 3.35 3.60
C LEU A 32 3.76 4.23 2.39
N VAL A 33 4.21 5.48 2.44
CA VAL A 33 4.03 6.49 1.39
C VAL A 33 4.80 6.08 0.13
N ALA A 34 4.24 6.38 -1.05
CA ALA A 34 4.87 6.08 -2.33
C ALA A 34 6.17 6.88 -2.50
N GLY A 35 7.30 6.19 -2.73
CA GLY A 35 8.62 6.76 -2.53
C GLY A 35 9.04 7.85 -3.52
N ARG A 36 8.46 7.87 -4.72
CA ARG A 36 8.77 8.90 -5.73
C ARG A 36 8.06 10.22 -5.49
N LEU A 37 7.18 10.31 -4.49
CA LEU A 37 6.61 11.60 -4.08
C LEU A 37 7.69 12.63 -3.70
N LYS A 38 8.88 12.18 -3.27
CA LYS A 38 10.06 13.02 -3.02
C LYS A 38 10.59 13.77 -4.26
N GLU A 39 10.20 13.34 -5.46
CA GLU A 39 10.68 13.91 -6.73
C GLU A 39 9.87 15.14 -7.18
N PHE A 40 8.81 15.53 -6.45
CA PHE A 40 7.88 16.56 -6.87
C PHE A 40 7.73 17.66 -5.82
N ASP A 41 7.64 18.92 -6.27
CA ASP A 41 7.45 20.08 -5.41
C ASP A 41 5.97 20.35 -5.06
N HIS A 42 5.07 20.02 -5.99
CA HIS A 42 3.63 20.26 -5.90
C HIS A 42 2.82 19.10 -6.47
N MET A 43 1.60 18.92 -5.97
CA MET A 43 0.69 17.86 -6.41
C MET A 43 -0.68 18.45 -6.76
N ILE A 44 -1.18 18.14 -7.96
CA ILE A 44 -2.58 18.37 -8.32
C ILE A 44 -3.29 17.01 -8.28
N LEU A 45 -4.18 16.84 -7.31
CA LEU A 45 -4.92 15.60 -7.12
C LEU A 45 -6.28 15.68 -7.83
N ALA A 46 -6.27 15.42 -9.13
CA ALA A 46 -7.49 15.28 -9.92
C ALA A 46 -8.17 13.95 -9.60
N THR A 47 -9.39 13.99 -9.06
CA THR A 47 -10.10 12.81 -8.60
C THR A 47 -11.55 12.78 -9.07
N HIS A 48 -11.95 11.64 -9.59
CA HIS A 48 -13.34 11.34 -9.87
C HIS A 48 -14.08 10.99 -8.57
N PHE A 49 -15.14 11.72 -8.26
CA PHE A 49 -15.97 11.48 -7.10
C PHE A 49 -17.09 10.49 -7.44
N LYS A 50 -17.25 9.44 -6.62
CA LYS A 50 -18.20 8.35 -6.90
C LYS A 50 -18.52 7.50 -5.67
N GLY A 51 -19.62 6.74 -5.67
CA GLY A 51 -19.99 5.85 -4.55
C GLY A 51 -19.10 4.60 -4.51
N HIS A 52 -18.71 4.05 -3.35
CA HIS A 52 -17.81 2.89 -3.26
C HIS A 52 -18.23 1.94 -2.15
N GLY A 53 -18.43 0.65 -2.48
CA GLY A 53 -19.00 -0.34 -1.55
C GLY A 53 -18.22 -0.51 -0.24
N GLY A 54 -16.88 -0.38 -0.28
CA GLY A 54 -16.03 -0.49 0.91
C GLY A 54 -15.87 0.81 1.70
N SER A 55 -15.73 1.95 1.02
CA SER A 55 -15.35 3.23 1.66
C SER A 55 -16.50 4.23 1.78
N GLY A 56 -17.70 3.87 1.32
CA GLY A 56 -18.82 4.81 1.15
C GLY A 56 -18.65 5.65 -0.11
N PHE A 57 -17.58 6.44 -0.18
CA PHE A 57 -17.24 7.27 -1.34
C PHE A 57 -15.79 7.09 -1.78
N GLY A 58 -15.55 7.31 -3.08
CA GLY A 58 -14.25 7.60 -3.66
C GLY A 58 -14.14 9.12 -3.91
N GLY A 59 -12.94 9.65 -3.73
CA GLY A 59 -12.63 11.07 -3.80
C GLY A 59 -11.19 11.30 -3.36
N SER A 60 -10.79 12.56 -3.21
CA SER A 60 -9.39 12.92 -2.87
C SER A 60 -8.80 12.12 -1.71
N ILE A 61 -9.56 11.88 -0.64
CA ILE A 61 -9.05 11.13 0.53
C ILE A 61 -8.67 9.69 0.15
N LYS A 62 -9.49 8.99 -0.65
CA LYS A 62 -9.17 7.63 -1.12
C LYS A 62 -8.01 7.66 -2.10
N ASN A 63 -7.93 8.69 -2.94
CA ASN A 63 -6.84 8.84 -3.90
C ASN A 63 -5.49 9.02 -3.18
N LEU A 64 -5.46 9.82 -2.10
CA LEU A 64 -4.29 9.88 -1.21
C LEU A 64 -4.05 8.55 -0.48
N GLY A 65 -5.05 8.07 0.27
CA GLY A 65 -4.90 6.96 1.20
C GLY A 65 -4.72 5.58 0.57
N ILE A 66 -5.01 5.43 -0.73
CA ILE A 66 -4.82 4.20 -1.50
C ILE A 66 -3.89 4.40 -2.70
N GLY A 67 -3.94 5.55 -3.38
CA GLY A 67 -3.20 5.81 -4.63
C GLY A 67 -1.84 6.48 -4.44
N CYS A 68 -1.64 7.23 -3.35
CA CYS A 68 -0.36 7.88 -3.03
C CYS A 68 0.45 7.11 -1.97
N VAL A 69 0.00 5.91 -1.63
CA VAL A 69 0.75 4.94 -0.83
C VAL A 69 1.27 3.83 -1.71
N SER A 70 2.29 3.13 -1.23
CA SER A 70 2.81 1.95 -1.91
C SER A 70 1.80 0.80 -1.94
N LYS A 71 2.07 -0.21 -2.77
CA LYS A 71 1.39 -1.51 -2.73
C LYS A 71 1.25 -2.06 -1.31
N GLY A 72 2.28 -1.90 -0.49
CA GLY A 72 2.25 -2.27 0.93
C GLY A 72 1.26 -1.46 1.75
N GLY A 73 1.29 -0.14 1.63
CA GLY A 73 0.35 0.75 2.31
C GLY A 73 -1.10 0.50 1.90
N LYS A 74 -1.35 0.16 0.63
CA LYS A 74 -2.66 -0.28 0.14
C LYS A 74 -3.12 -1.57 0.80
N VAL A 75 -2.26 -2.59 0.89
CA VAL A 75 -2.60 -3.86 1.57
C VAL A 75 -2.87 -3.59 3.05
N GLN A 76 -2.03 -2.79 3.69
CA GLN A 76 -2.21 -2.41 5.10
C GLN A 76 -3.54 -1.70 5.32
N ALA A 77 -3.98 -0.83 4.41
CA ALA A 77 -5.30 -0.20 4.52
C ALA A 77 -6.46 -1.21 4.52
N HIS A 78 -6.33 -2.33 3.82
CA HIS A 78 -7.42 -3.33 3.69
C HIS A 78 -7.36 -4.44 4.74
N MET A 79 -6.18 -4.73 5.27
CA MET A 79 -5.95 -5.93 6.09
C MET A 79 -5.37 -5.59 7.48
N GLY A 80 -4.94 -4.34 7.69
CA GLY A 80 -4.14 -3.93 8.84
C GLY A 80 -2.64 -4.24 8.65
N LYS A 81 -1.86 -4.01 9.71
CA LYS A 81 -0.39 -4.19 9.68
C LYS A 81 0.07 -5.63 9.93
N LYS A 82 -0.82 -6.57 10.22
CA LYS A 82 -0.44 -7.95 10.49
C LYS A 82 0.30 -8.50 9.27
N PHE A 83 1.46 -9.11 9.50
CA PHE A 83 2.27 -9.73 8.46
C PHE A 83 3.23 -10.76 9.07
N GLU A 84 2.62 -11.82 9.59
CA GLU A 84 3.28 -12.84 10.39
C GLU A 84 3.55 -14.08 9.53
N PHE A 85 4.72 -14.67 9.73
CA PHE A 85 5.16 -15.87 9.03
C PHE A 85 5.21 -17.02 10.03
N ASN A 86 4.72 -18.20 9.65
CA ASN A 86 4.94 -19.41 10.41
C ASN A 86 6.36 -19.92 10.15
N PHE A 87 7.32 -19.49 10.98
CA PHE A 87 8.73 -19.87 10.86
C PHE A 87 9.01 -21.35 11.18
N GLU A 88 8.03 -22.09 11.72
CA GLU A 88 8.12 -23.53 11.97
C GLU A 88 7.69 -24.37 10.75
N ALA A 89 7.02 -23.75 9.76
CA ALA A 89 6.60 -24.46 8.56
C ALA A 89 7.81 -24.88 7.68
N PRO A 90 7.72 -26.01 6.97
CA PRO A 90 8.78 -26.46 6.07
C PRO A 90 9.13 -25.42 5.00
N ILE A 91 10.41 -25.30 4.65
CA ILE A 91 10.86 -24.34 3.62
C ILE A 91 10.20 -24.58 2.26
N SER A 92 9.77 -25.83 1.97
CA SER A 92 9.00 -26.19 0.77
C SER A 92 7.72 -25.36 0.60
N ASP A 93 7.14 -24.89 1.70
CA ASP A 93 5.92 -24.07 1.69
C ASP A 93 6.19 -22.62 1.29
N TYR A 94 7.46 -22.20 1.37
CA TYR A 94 7.95 -20.87 1.06
C TYR A 94 8.68 -20.77 -0.28
N GLU A 95 8.89 -21.85 -1.03
CA GLU A 95 9.67 -21.82 -2.28
C GLU A 95 9.25 -20.72 -3.25
N LYS A 96 7.94 -20.51 -3.43
CA LYS A 96 7.42 -19.43 -4.29
C LYS A 96 7.59 -18.06 -3.66
N CYS A 97 7.48 -17.96 -2.33
CA CYS A 97 7.69 -16.74 -1.56
C CYS A 97 9.14 -16.24 -1.68
N LEU A 98 10.12 -17.16 -1.61
CA LEU A 98 11.54 -16.88 -1.82
C LEU A 98 11.78 -16.31 -3.23
N LYS A 99 11.25 -16.99 -4.25
CA LYS A 99 11.46 -16.62 -5.66
C LYS A 99 10.83 -15.28 -6.06
N ILE A 100 9.67 -14.92 -5.51
CA ILE A 100 8.99 -13.68 -5.87
C ILE A 100 9.51 -12.46 -5.12
N CYS A 101 10.32 -12.63 -4.07
CA CYS A 101 10.74 -11.53 -3.22
C CYS A 101 11.67 -10.57 -3.98
N PRO A 102 11.24 -9.35 -4.34
CA PRO A 102 12.01 -8.46 -5.21
C PRO A 102 13.26 -7.88 -4.54
N THR A 103 13.31 -7.93 -3.19
CA THR A 103 14.39 -7.36 -2.39
C THR A 103 15.27 -8.43 -1.75
N ASN A 104 15.05 -9.71 -2.06
CA ASN A 104 15.73 -10.84 -1.42
C ASN A 104 15.66 -10.79 0.11
N ALA A 105 14.54 -10.29 0.64
CA ALA A 105 14.30 -10.22 2.08
C ALA A 105 13.96 -11.59 2.69
N LEU A 106 13.54 -12.57 1.87
CA LEU A 106 13.29 -13.93 2.32
C LEU A 106 14.43 -14.82 1.84
N ARG A 107 15.01 -15.60 2.76
CA ARG A 107 16.11 -16.53 2.47
C ARG A 107 15.96 -17.80 3.28
N GLU A 108 16.56 -18.86 2.78
CA GLU A 108 16.72 -20.11 3.52
C GLU A 108 17.99 -20.04 4.39
N SER A 109 17.88 -20.50 5.63
CA SER A 109 19.00 -20.64 6.56
C SER A 109 19.78 -21.94 6.29
N PRO A 110 21.01 -22.08 6.81
CA PRO A 110 21.76 -23.33 6.70
C PRO A 110 21.05 -24.56 7.30
N ASP A 111 20.17 -24.37 8.28
CA ASP A 111 19.33 -25.41 8.90
C ASP A 111 17.98 -25.63 8.19
N GLY A 112 17.79 -25.06 6.99
CA GLY A 112 16.60 -25.29 6.16
C GLY A 112 15.34 -24.57 6.65
N LYS A 113 15.48 -23.45 7.37
CA LYS A 113 14.38 -22.62 7.88
C LYS A 113 14.28 -21.31 7.12
N LEU A 114 13.09 -20.71 7.15
CA LEU A 114 12.88 -19.39 6.59
C LEU A 114 13.52 -18.32 7.49
N ILE A 115 14.29 -17.43 6.89
CA ILE A 115 14.70 -16.15 7.51
C ILE A 115 14.07 -15.01 6.72
N ARG A 116 13.49 -14.06 7.44
CA ARG A 116 13.06 -12.76 6.91
C ARG A 116 14.00 -11.66 7.41
N ASP A 117 14.64 -10.98 6.48
CA ASP A 117 15.41 -9.76 6.69
C ASP A 117 14.45 -8.56 6.73
N GLU A 118 14.21 -8.03 7.92
CA GLU A 118 13.29 -6.90 8.14
C GLU A 118 13.79 -5.59 7.53
N GLU A 119 15.11 -5.41 7.38
CA GLU A 119 15.69 -4.20 6.78
C GLU A 119 15.47 -4.17 5.27
N LYS A 120 15.55 -5.35 4.62
CA LYS A 120 15.28 -5.49 3.19
C LYS A 120 13.78 -5.61 2.88
N CYS A 121 12.96 -5.98 3.84
CA CYS A 121 11.53 -6.16 3.61
C CYS A 121 10.85 -4.80 3.35
N ARG A 122 10.27 -4.64 2.14
CA ARG A 122 9.53 -3.43 1.76
C ARG A 122 8.02 -3.56 1.94
N TYR A 123 7.57 -4.58 2.68
CA TYR A 123 6.15 -4.84 2.93
C TYR A 123 5.29 -4.81 1.64
N CYS A 124 5.79 -5.33 0.52
CA CYS A 124 5.06 -5.30 -0.76
C CYS A 124 4.01 -6.44 -0.88
N TYR A 125 3.98 -7.36 0.11
CA TYR A 125 3.08 -8.51 0.22
C TYR A 125 3.07 -9.47 -0.99
N MET A 126 4.05 -9.39 -1.90
CA MET A 126 4.09 -10.28 -3.07
C MET A 126 4.25 -11.74 -2.69
N CYS A 127 5.00 -12.06 -1.63
CA CYS A 127 5.07 -13.41 -1.10
C CYS A 127 3.70 -13.95 -0.67
N LYS A 128 2.83 -13.13 -0.08
CA LYS A 128 1.46 -13.56 0.27
C LYS A 128 0.64 -13.92 -0.98
N SER A 129 0.82 -13.21 -2.10
CA SER A 129 0.08 -13.47 -3.34
C SER A 129 0.37 -14.83 -3.98
N VAL A 130 1.50 -15.45 -3.65
CA VAL A 130 1.92 -16.78 -4.15
C VAL A 130 2.05 -17.83 -3.05
N CYS A 131 1.68 -17.46 -1.81
CA CYS A 131 1.85 -18.28 -0.63
C CYS A 131 0.97 -19.53 -0.73
N LYS A 132 1.59 -20.70 -0.59
CA LYS A 132 0.87 -21.96 -0.40
C LYS A 132 0.60 -22.17 1.09
N ASN A 133 -0.34 -23.06 1.42
CA ASN A 133 -0.63 -23.54 2.78
C ASN A 133 -0.90 -22.46 3.84
N ASN A 134 -1.15 -21.20 3.43
CA ASN A 134 -1.43 -20.06 4.30
C ASN A 134 -0.40 -19.83 5.43
N VAL A 135 0.87 -20.13 5.17
CA VAL A 135 1.97 -19.92 6.15
C VAL A 135 2.32 -18.44 6.39
N ILE A 136 1.69 -17.52 5.66
CA ILE A 136 1.76 -16.07 5.87
C ILE A 136 0.36 -15.56 6.24
N ASP A 137 0.23 -14.99 7.43
CA ASP A 137 -0.99 -14.34 7.91
C ASP A 137 -0.87 -12.81 7.80
N ILE A 138 -1.83 -12.20 7.11
CA ILE A 138 -1.91 -10.75 6.93
C ILE A 138 -3.06 -10.11 7.72
N GLY A 139 -3.79 -10.90 8.51
CA GLY A 139 -4.97 -10.48 9.23
C GLY A 139 -6.15 -10.17 8.31
N SER A 140 -7.12 -9.46 8.89
CA SER A 140 -8.32 -8.98 8.22
C SER A 140 -8.75 -7.67 8.87
N SER A 141 -9.38 -6.80 8.12
CA SER A 141 -10.03 -5.60 8.67
C SER A 141 -11.50 -5.56 8.30
N THR A 142 -12.30 -5.10 9.24
CA THR A 142 -13.70 -4.72 9.00
C THR A 142 -13.77 -3.50 8.09
N ARG A 143 -14.97 -3.19 7.59
CA ARG A 143 -15.21 -2.02 6.77
C ARG A 143 -14.83 -0.70 7.47
N GLU A 144 -15.16 -0.57 8.76
CA GLU A 144 -14.88 0.64 9.53
C GLU A 144 -13.38 0.83 9.77
N GLU A 145 -12.68 -0.28 10.02
CA GLU A 145 -11.23 -0.29 10.14
C GLU A 145 -10.57 0.08 8.82
N PHE A 146 -11.02 -0.47 7.69
CA PHE A 146 -10.53 -0.10 6.36
C PHE A 146 -10.66 1.40 6.09
N ILE A 147 -11.82 2.00 6.38
CA ILE A 147 -12.04 3.44 6.21
C ILE A 147 -11.05 4.23 7.08
N THR A 148 -10.90 3.85 8.34
CA THR A 148 -10.00 4.54 9.27
C THR A 148 -8.53 4.42 8.86
N GLN A 149 -8.10 3.20 8.48
CA GLN A 149 -6.74 2.92 8.04
C GLN A 149 -6.40 3.66 6.72
N MET A 150 -7.36 3.77 5.80
CA MET A 150 -7.23 4.58 4.58
C MET A 150 -7.06 6.07 4.92
N VAL A 151 -7.78 6.59 5.92
CA VAL A 151 -7.63 7.98 6.38
C VAL A 151 -6.25 8.19 7.01
N ASP A 152 -5.77 7.26 7.84
CA ASP A 152 -4.42 7.33 8.42
C ASP A 152 -3.33 7.38 7.33
N ASN A 153 -3.47 6.57 6.28
CA ASN A 153 -2.61 6.66 5.10
C ASN A 153 -2.66 8.05 4.44
N ALA A 154 -3.87 8.61 4.27
CA ALA A 154 -4.03 9.93 3.65
C ALA A 154 -3.38 11.03 4.50
N VAL A 155 -3.53 10.98 5.83
CA VAL A 155 -2.86 11.89 6.77
C VAL A 155 -1.35 11.79 6.60
N GLY A 156 -0.78 10.58 6.59
CA GLY A 156 0.66 10.41 6.41
C GLY A 156 1.17 10.93 5.05
N VAL A 157 0.40 10.79 3.97
CA VAL A 157 0.77 11.39 2.67
C VAL A 157 0.75 12.92 2.75
N VAL A 158 -0.27 13.52 3.37
CA VAL A 158 -0.38 14.98 3.52
C VAL A 158 0.74 15.53 4.40
N ASP A 159 1.04 14.86 5.51
CA ASP A 159 2.11 15.26 6.44
C ASP A 159 3.50 15.13 5.78
N TYR A 160 3.72 14.06 5.02
CA TYR A 160 4.96 13.85 4.28
C TYR A 160 5.16 14.92 3.18
N PHE A 161 4.15 15.12 2.34
CA PHE A 161 4.27 15.97 1.16
C PHE A 161 4.19 17.46 1.51
N GLY A 162 3.40 17.81 2.54
CA GLY A 162 3.12 19.17 2.97
C GLY A 162 1.76 19.65 2.46
N LYS A 163 0.85 19.94 3.39
CA LYS A 163 -0.54 20.37 3.10
C LYS A 163 -0.65 21.53 2.11
N ASP A 164 0.27 22.50 2.17
CA ASP A 164 0.23 23.72 1.35
C ASP A 164 0.76 23.47 -0.08
N LYS A 165 1.25 22.26 -0.37
CA LYS A 165 1.77 21.86 -1.69
C LYS A 165 0.79 21.01 -2.50
N ILE A 166 -0.38 20.69 -1.93
CA ILE A 166 -1.39 19.83 -2.58
C ILE A 166 -2.62 20.65 -2.96
N PHE A 167 -2.99 20.60 -4.23
CA PHE A 167 -4.23 21.17 -4.75
C PHE A 167 -5.21 20.05 -5.11
N TYR A 168 -6.46 20.17 -4.67
CA TYR A 168 -7.48 19.12 -4.82
C TYR A 168 -8.55 19.53 -5.84
N ILE A 169 -8.82 18.64 -6.80
CA ILE A 169 -9.94 18.80 -7.73
C ILE A 169 -10.78 17.53 -7.67
N ASN A 170 -12.03 17.65 -7.22
CA ASN A 170 -13.00 16.57 -7.29
C ASN A 170 -14.02 16.89 -8.37
N TYR A 171 -14.17 16.00 -9.34
CA TYR A 171 -15.17 16.14 -10.39
C TYR A 171 -16.23 15.04 -10.25
N VAL A 172 -17.49 15.44 -10.36
CA VAL A 172 -18.67 14.58 -10.25
C VAL A 172 -19.28 14.48 -11.65
N ILE A 173 -18.89 13.44 -12.39
CA ILE A 173 -19.37 13.17 -13.75
C ILE A 173 -19.69 11.67 -13.83
N ASP A 174 -20.72 11.26 -14.58
CA ASP A 174 -21.01 9.84 -14.86
C ASP A 174 -21.00 8.92 -13.61
N VAL A 175 -21.61 9.38 -12.52
CA VAL A 175 -21.49 8.72 -11.21
C VAL A 175 -22.27 7.41 -11.16
N THR A 176 -21.54 6.32 -10.93
CA THR A 176 -22.11 4.99 -10.64
C THR A 176 -22.27 4.74 -9.14
N TRP A 177 -23.20 3.84 -8.78
CA TRP A 177 -23.40 3.42 -7.39
C TRP A 177 -22.20 2.61 -6.82
N GLN A 178 -21.49 1.85 -7.66
CA GLN A 178 -20.28 1.09 -7.30
C GLN A 178 -19.00 1.66 -7.93
N CYS A 179 -17.85 1.01 -7.71
CA CYS A 179 -16.65 1.27 -8.52
C CYS A 179 -16.82 0.85 -9.96
N ASP A 180 -16.58 1.84 -10.82
CA ASP A 180 -16.22 1.80 -12.23
C ASP A 180 -14.70 1.69 -12.42
N CYS A 181 -13.96 1.64 -11.30
CA CYS A 181 -12.69 0.93 -11.20
C CYS A 181 -12.94 -0.57 -11.00
#